data_AF-A0A351ANS0-F1
#
_entry.id   AF-A0A351ANS0-F1
#
_cell.length_a   1.000
_cell.length_b   1.000
_cell.length_c   1.000
_cell.angle_alpha   90.00
_cell.angle_beta   90.00
_cell.angle_gamma   90.00
#
_symmetry.space_group_name_H-M   'P 1'
#
loop_
_entity.id
_entity.type
_entity.pdbx_description
1 polymer ?
#
loop_
_entity_poly.entity_id
_entity_poly.type
_entity_poly.pdbx_seq_one_letter_code
_entity_poly.pdbx_strand_id
1 'polypeptide(L)'
;MSPLSVIITVLAYFAVMFAVSWISARNADNAGFFNGGRKAPWWIVAIAMIGAPMSGVTYVSVPGMVGVGGTAMGYMQMVLGFFVGYIIIAFVLTPIFFKMNMVSIYQYLDDRFGVSSHKTGAWFFFISKILGAAVRLFLVCVTLQLMIFEPLHLPFILNVIISVAIVLLYTFRGGVKSVIWTDTLKTVCMIVSIVLAIVFIAKDLGLGLSGVVQTVRESAYSKMFFFDDVNHPEYFWKQFLAGVFTVIAMTGLDQDMMQRTLSSRNAKDSQKNLITSGLLQIPVIFLFLCL
;
A
#
# COMPACT_ATOMS: atom_id res chain seq x y z
N MET A 1 -2.21 -22.66 -14.01
CA MET A 1 -0.98 -22.96 -13.23
C MET A 1 -1.28 -24.13 -12.30
N SER A 2 -0.31 -25.00 -11.99
CA SER A 2 -0.55 -26.11 -11.06
C SER A 2 -0.54 -25.60 -9.61
N PRO A 3 -1.38 -26.12 -8.69
CA PRO A 3 -1.37 -25.73 -7.27
C PRO A 3 0.03 -25.80 -6.64
N LEU A 4 0.83 -26.80 -7.03
CA LEU A 4 2.19 -26.99 -6.58
C LEU A 4 3.10 -25.79 -6.93
N SER A 5 2.98 -25.25 -8.16
CA SER A 5 3.77 -24.07 -8.57
C SER A 5 3.45 -22.84 -7.73
N VAL A 6 2.18 -22.65 -7.35
CA VAL A 6 1.73 -21.54 -6.49
C VAL A 6 2.28 -21.73 -5.08
N ILE A 7 2.17 -22.94 -4.50
CA ILE A 7 2.70 -23.25 -3.17
C ILE A 7 4.21 -22.98 -3.10
N ILE A 8 4.98 -23.50 -4.07
CA ILE A 8 6.44 -23.30 -4.10
C ILE A 8 6.78 -21.81 -4.20
N THR A 9 6.07 -21.06 -5.05
CA THR A 9 6.30 -19.62 -5.21
C THR A 9 6.01 -18.85 -3.92
N VAL A 10 4.90 -19.15 -3.26
CA VAL A 10 4.52 -18.53 -1.97
C VAL A 10 5.54 -18.84 -0.89
N LEU A 11 5.95 -20.11 -0.75
CA LEU A 11 6.95 -20.51 0.24
C LEU A 11 8.33 -19.89 -0.03
N ALA A 12 8.75 -19.84 -1.29
CA ALA A 12 10.00 -19.18 -1.69
C ALA A 12 9.96 -17.68 -1.36
N TYR A 13 8.85 -17.00 -1.65
CA TYR A 13 8.66 -15.59 -1.30
C TYR A 13 8.74 -15.36 0.22
N PHE A 14 8.04 -16.17 1.02
CA PHE A 14 8.10 -16.06 2.48
C PHE A 14 9.50 -16.36 3.03
N ALA A 15 10.24 -17.32 2.45
CA ALA A 15 11.61 -17.59 2.84
C ALA A 15 12.54 -16.39 2.59
N VAL A 16 12.41 -15.73 1.43
CA VAL A 16 13.17 -14.52 1.11
C VAL A 16 12.78 -13.37 2.05
N MET A 17 11.49 -13.17 2.30
CA MET A 17 10.99 -12.16 3.24
C MET A 17 11.54 -12.38 4.66
N PHE A 18 11.55 -13.62 5.13
CA PHE A 18 12.09 -13.98 6.44
C PHE A 18 13.60 -13.74 6.50
N ALA A 19 14.34 -14.10 5.45
CA ALA A 19 15.77 -13.85 5.36
C ALA A 19 16.08 -12.34 5.42
N VAL A 20 15.37 -11.52 4.64
CA VAL A 20 15.52 -10.05 4.65
C VAL A 20 15.17 -9.46 6.02
N SER A 21 14.06 -9.91 6.62
CA SER A 21 13.65 -9.48 7.96
C SER A 21 14.72 -9.82 9.00
N TRP A 22 15.22 -11.06 8.99
CA TRP A 22 16.23 -11.52 9.95
C TRP A 22 17.56 -10.79 9.81
N ILE A 23 18.04 -10.56 8.58
CA ILE A 23 19.27 -9.79 8.31
C ILE A 23 19.09 -8.33 8.76
N SER A 24 17.95 -7.72 8.45
CA SER A 24 17.66 -6.32 8.79
C SER A 24 17.50 -6.10 10.29
N ALA A 25 16.93 -7.07 11.00
CA ALA A 25 16.68 -7.05 12.44
C ALA A 25 17.93 -7.30 13.30
N ARG A 26 19.06 -7.72 12.71
CA ARG A 26 20.33 -7.86 13.45
C ARG A 26 20.72 -6.51 14.09
N ASN A 27 21.08 -6.55 15.37
CA ASN A 27 21.52 -5.40 16.17
C ASN A 27 20.43 -4.33 16.43
N ALA A 28 19.15 -4.71 16.48
CA ALA A 28 18.08 -3.78 16.84
C ALA A 28 18.04 -3.54 18.37
N ASP A 29 18.11 -2.28 18.79
CA ASP A 29 17.81 -1.80 20.14
C ASP A 29 16.35 -1.31 20.24
N ASN A 30 15.84 -1.02 21.44
CA ASN A 30 14.46 -0.54 21.63
C ASN A 30 14.16 0.73 20.82
N ALA A 31 15.14 1.62 20.66
CA ALA A 31 15.01 2.80 19.78
C ALA A 31 14.87 2.38 18.31
N GLY A 32 15.72 1.47 17.83
CA GLY A 32 15.64 0.86 16.51
C GLY A 32 14.33 0.11 16.25
N PHE A 33 13.68 -0.40 17.30
CA PHE A 33 12.38 -1.06 17.19
C PHE A 33 11.26 -0.10 16.84
N PHE A 34 11.17 1.05 17.51
CA PHE A 34 10.06 2.00 17.32
C PHE A 34 10.32 3.10 16.28
N ASN A 35 11.56 3.54 16.05
CA ASN A 35 11.82 4.64 15.10
C ASN A 35 12.93 4.33 14.08
N GLY A 36 13.40 3.08 14.01
CA GLY A 36 14.50 2.69 13.12
C GLY A 36 15.82 3.41 13.41
N GLY A 37 15.95 4.02 14.60
CA GLY A 37 17.07 4.86 15.01
C GLY A 37 17.16 6.19 14.26
N ARG A 38 16.12 6.60 13.52
CA ARG A 38 16.17 7.72 12.56
C ARG A 38 17.30 7.62 11.54
N LYS A 39 17.70 6.42 11.14
CA LYS A 39 18.83 6.21 10.22
C LYS A 39 18.42 5.73 8.83
N ALA A 40 17.12 5.50 8.61
CA ALA A 40 16.59 5.00 7.36
C ALA A 40 16.89 6.01 6.22
N PRO A 41 17.53 5.56 5.11
CA PRO A 41 17.69 6.40 3.94
C PRO A 41 16.32 6.78 3.36
N TRP A 42 16.10 8.07 3.12
CA TRP A 42 14.80 8.59 2.68
C TRP A 42 14.27 7.90 1.41
N TRP A 43 15.15 7.48 0.50
CA TRP A 43 14.76 6.83 -0.76
C TRP A 43 14.28 5.39 -0.54
N ILE A 44 14.82 4.67 0.45
CA ILE A 44 14.31 3.33 0.82
C ILE A 44 12.93 3.48 1.44
N VAL A 45 12.77 4.44 2.34
CA VAL A 45 11.47 4.78 2.92
C VAL A 45 10.48 5.15 1.81
N ALA A 46 10.94 5.92 0.82
CA ALA A 46 10.09 6.32 -0.30
C ALA A 46 9.57 5.12 -1.11
N ILE A 47 10.45 4.16 -1.42
CA ILE A 47 10.05 2.92 -2.12
C ILE A 47 9.10 2.10 -1.25
N ALA A 48 9.43 1.88 0.03
CA ALA A 48 8.56 1.17 0.95
C ALA A 48 7.16 1.81 1.05
N MET A 49 7.08 3.14 1.02
CA MET A 49 5.83 3.91 1.10
C MET A 49 4.98 3.85 -0.19
N ILE A 50 5.49 3.33 -1.31
CA ILE A 50 4.66 3.04 -2.50
C ILE A 50 3.79 1.81 -2.22
N GLY A 51 4.40 0.70 -1.80
CA GLY A 51 3.68 -0.57 -1.57
C GLY A 51 3.10 -0.74 -0.17
N ALA A 52 3.42 0.15 0.79
CA ALA A 52 2.85 0.11 2.13
C ALA A 52 1.32 0.34 2.15
N PRO A 53 0.75 1.37 1.49
CA PRO A 53 -0.69 1.55 1.43
C PRO A 53 -1.38 0.56 0.47
N MET A 54 -0.64 0.05 -0.53
CA MET A 54 -1.16 -0.91 -1.51
C MET A 54 -1.25 -2.32 -0.92
N SER A 55 -2.29 -3.06 -1.29
CA SER A 55 -2.49 -4.44 -0.83
C SER A 55 -3.05 -5.31 -1.95
N GLY A 56 -3.28 -6.61 -1.66
CA GLY A 56 -4.00 -7.49 -2.59
C GLY A 56 -5.36 -6.91 -3.02
N VAL A 57 -5.99 -6.09 -2.17
CA VAL A 57 -7.24 -5.38 -2.51
C VAL A 57 -7.00 -4.42 -3.67
N THR A 58 -5.93 -3.62 -3.61
CA THR A 58 -5.54 -2.73 -4.70
C THR A 58 -5.23 -3.51 -5.96
N TYR A 59 -4.48 -4.60 -5.82
CA TYR A 59 -4.02 -5.42 -6.95
C TYR A 59 -5.18 -6.00 -7.77
N VAL A 60 -6.25 -6.44 -7.11
CA VAL A 60 -7.42 -7.02 -7.76
C VAL A 60 -8.44 -5.95 -8.15
N SER A 61 -8.66 -4.96 -7.28
CA SER A 61 -9.78 -4.01 -7.45
C SER A 61 -9.47 -2.88 -8.41
N VAL A 62 -8.24 -2.36 -8.47
CA VAL A 62 -7.92 -1.21 -9.34
C VAL A 62 -8.09 -1.55 -10.82
N PRO A 63 -7.52 -2.66 -11.34
CA PRO A 63 -7.81 -3.10 -12.71
C PRO A 63 -9.31 -3.44 -12.89
N GLY A 64 -9.89 -4.16 -11.91
CA GLY A 64 -11.29 -4.59 -11.96
C GLY A 64 -12.29 -3.42 -12.01
N MET A 65 -11.97 -2.28 -11.41
CA MET A 65 -12.81 -1.09 -11.43
C MET A 65 -12.97 -0.53 -12.83
N VAL A 66 -11.96 -0.63 -13.71
CA VAL A 66 -11.95 -0.01 -15.05
C VAL A 66 -13.15 -0.42 -15.91
N GLY A 67 -13.56 -1.69 -15.80
CA GLY A 67 -14.69 -2.25 -16.55
C GLY A 67 -16.06 -2.08 -15.90
N VAL A 68 -16.16 -1.50 -14.69
CA VAL A 68 -17.40 -1.48 -13.90
C VAL A 68 -18.06 -0.10 -13.96
N GLY A 69 -19.35 -0.06 -14.30
CA GLY A 69 -20.20 1.12 -14.07
C GLY A 69 -19.76 2.41 -14.78
N GLY A 70 -19.00 2.32 -15.87
CA GLY A 70 -18.55 3.49 -16.65
C GLY A 70 -17.46 4.31 -15.98
N THR A 71 -16.79 3.79 -14.94
CA THR A 71 -15.72 4.48 -14.22
C THR A 71 -14.45 4.66 -15.06
N ALA A 72 -14.18 3.73 -15.99
CA ALA A 72 -13.03 3.79 -16.88
C ALA A 72 -11.72 3.98 -16.07
N MET A 73 -10.80 4.82 -16.53
CA MET A 73 -9.59 5.18 -15.77
C MET A 73 -9.81 6.36 -14.80
N GLY A 74 -11.05 6.64 -14.39
CA GLY A 74 -11.44 7.77 -13.53
C GLY A 74 -10.69 7.83 -12.19
N TYR A 75 -10.25 6.68 -11.68
CA TYR A 75 -9.44 6.58 -10.46
C TYR A 75 -8.16 7.42 -10.51
N MET A 76 -7.62 7.72 -11.70
CA MET A 76 -6.47 8.62 -11.85
C MET A 76 -6.71 10.01 -11.25
N GLN A 77 -7.94 10.50 -11.23
CA GLN A 77 -8.27 11.80 -10.63
C GLN A 77 -8.06 11.78 -9.11
N MET A 78 -8.39 10.66 -8.46
CA MET A 78 -8.11 10.43 -7.05
C MET A 78 -6.60 10.35 -6.79
N VAL A 79 -5.86 9.71 -7.68
CA VAL A 79 -4.39 9.61 -7.62
C VAL A 79 -3.71 10.99 -7.71
N LEU A 80 -4.21 11.88 -8.56
CA LEU A 80 -3.76 13.28 -8.59
C LEU A 80 -4.05 14.00 -7.26
N GLY A 81 -5.19 13.70 -6.65
CA GLY A 81 -5.53 14.13 -5.29
C GLY A 81 -4.54 13.62 -4.24
N PHE A 82 -4.12 12.35 -4.32
CA PHE A 82 -3.09 11.79 -3.42
C PHE A 82 -1.80 12.60 -3.47
N PHE A 83 -1.35 13.01 -4.65
CA PHE A 83 -0.12 13.79 -4.76
C PHE A 83 -0.20 15.12 -3.99
N VAL A 84 -1.33 15.83 -4.10
CA VAL A 84 -1.55 17.07 -3.34
C VAL A 84 -1.65 16.81 -1.84
N GLY A 85 -2.33 15.73 -1.42
CA GLY A 85 -2.35 15.34 -0.02
C GLY A 85 -0.96 14.99 0.53
N TYR A 86 -0.09 14.34 -0.25
CA TYR A 86 1.31 14.12 0.13
C TYR A 86 2.09 15.42 0.32
N ILE A 87 1.86 16.44 -0.51
CA ILE A 87 2.43 17.78 -0.33
C ILE A 87 1.98 18.37 1.02
N ILE A 88 0.70 18.27 1.35
CA ILE A 88 0.16 18.76 2.64
C ILE A 88 0.82 18.02 3.81
N ILE A 89 0.93 16.69 3.75
CA ILE A 89 1.58 15.89 4.80
C ILE A 89 3.05 16.29 4.93
N ALA A 90 3.76 16.48 3.82
CA ALA A 90 5.18 16.81 3.81
C ALA A 90 5.47 18.19 4.41
N PHE A 91 4.68 19.21 4.07
CA PHE A 91 4.98 20.59 4.45
C PHE A 91 4.19 21.10 5.65
N VAL A 92 3.10 20.44 6.05
CA VAL A 92 2.28 20.83 7.20
C VAL A 92 2.43 19.83 8.35
N LEU A 93 2.10 18.56 8.14
CA LEU A 93 2.06 17.58 9.24
C LEU A 93 3.45 17.14 9.69
N THR A 94 4.35 16.89 8.74
CA THR A 94 5.71 16.41 9.04
C THR A 94 6.49 17.38 9.94
N PRO A 95 6.55 18.70 9.67
CA PRO A 95 7.24 19.64 10.54
C PRO A 95 6.65 19.71 11.95
N ILE A 96 5.32 19.55 12.10
CA ILE A 96 4.65 19.53 13.40
C ILE A 96 5.13 18.31 14.20
N PHE A 97 5.01 17.11 13.62
CA PHE A 97 5.35 15.88 14.34
C PHE A 97 6.85 15.76 14.66
N PHE A 98 7.75 16.28 13.81
CA PHE A 98 9.17 16.32 14.12
C PHE A 98 9.49 17.23 15.32
N LYS A 99 8.78 18.35 15.49
CA LYS A 99 8.97 19.27 16.64
C LYS A 99 8.54 18.63 17.96
N MET A 100 7.51 17.78 17.94
CA MET A 100 6.95 17.18 19.15
C MET A 100 7.76 15.98 19.66
N ASN A 101 8.57 15.35 18.81
CA ASN A 101 9.44 14.21 19.17
C ASN A 101 8.70 13.05 19.88
N MET A 102 7.44 12.80 19.50
CA MET A 102 6.58 11.81 20.14
C MET A 102 6.70 10.43 19.48
N VAL A 103 6.45 9.38 20.26
CA VAL A 103 6.41 7.99 19.76
C VAL A 103 5.09 7.71 19.02
N SER A 104 3.99 8.32 19.49
CA SER A 104 2.65 8.23 18.92
C SER A 104 2.20 9.60 18.39
N ILE A 105 1.66 9.66 17.18
CA ILE A 105 1.06 10.88 16.62
C ILE A 105 -0.22 11.27 17.39
N TYR A 106 -0.90 10.31 18.03
CA TYR A 106 -2.10 10.57 18.83
C TYR A 106 -1.80 11.23 20.16
N GLN A 107 -0.53 11.24 20.60
CA GLN A 107 -0.12 12.04 21.76
C GLN A 107 -0.33 13.54 21.52
N TYR A 108 -0.41 13.99 20.25
CA TYR A 108 -0.83 15.36 19.93
C TYR A 108 -2.23 15.69 20.43
N LEU A 109 -3.14 14.70 20.42
CA LEU A 109 -4.49 14.88 20.95
C LEU A 109 -4.49 15.03 22.47
N ASP A 110 -3.51 14.42 23.15
CA ASP A 110 -3.32 14.55 24.59
C ASP A 110 -2.89 15.97 24.94
N ASP A 111 -1.82 16.45 24.32
CA ASP A 111 -1.27 17.78 24.57
C ASP A 111 -2.27 18.89 24.22
N ARG A 112 -3.09 18.70 23.18
CA ARG A 112 -4.00 19.73 22.66
C ARG A 112 -5.40 19.71 23.27
N PHE A 113 -5.93 18.52 23.58
CA PHE A 113 -7.34 18.29 23.93
C PHE A 113 -7.52 17.34 25.13
N GLY A 114 -6.43 16.85 25.73
CA GLY A 114 -6.43 15.99 26.90
C GLY A 114 -6.57 14.48 26.61
N VAL A 115 -6.34 13.70 27.67
CA VAL A 115 -6.23 12.23 27.65
C VAL A 115 -7.43 11.52 27.02
N SER A 116 -8.65 12.06 27.18
CA SER A 116 -9.86 11.46 26.60
C SER A 116 -9.80 11.44 25.06
N SER A 117 -9.30 12.52 24.46
CA SER A 117 -9.12 12.65 23.01
C SER A 117 -8.03 11.71 22.49
N HIS A 118 -6.91 11.60 23.22
CA HIS A 118 -5.86 10.63 22.92
C HIS A 118 -6.41 9.20 22.91
N LYS A 119 -7.07 8.77 24.00
CA LYS A 119 -7.62 7.41 24.09
C LYS A 119 -8.62 7.13 22.98
N THR A 120 -9.50 8.08 22.67
CA THR A 120 -10.49 7.94 21.59
C THR A 120 -9.81 7.77 20.23
N GLY A 121 -8.83 8.63 19.90
CA GLY A 121 -8.08 8.53 18.63
C GLY A 121 -7.32 7.20 18.50
N ALA A 122 -6.66 6.76 19.58
CA ALA A 122 -5.96 5.49 19.62
C ALA A 122 -6.92 4.29 19.43
N TRP A 123 -8.11 4.32 20.04
CA TRP A 123 -9.11 3.27 19.84
C TRP A 123 -9.63 3.20 18.42
N PHE A 124 -9.94 4.34 17.80
CA PHE A 124 -10.35 4.37 16.38
C PHE A 124 -9.27 3.80 15.47
N PHE A 125 -8.00 4.12 15.75
CA PHE A 125 -6.87 3.52 15.04
C PHE A 125 -6.85 1.99 15.16
N PHE A 126 -6.96 1.44 16.37
CA PHE A 126 -6.95 -0.01 16.57
C PHE A 126 -8.11 -0.70 15.85
N ILE A 127 -9.33 -0.17 15.98
CA ILE A 127 -10.52 -0.71 15.30
C ILE A 127 -10.32 -0.69 13.78
N SER A 128 -9.88 0.45 13.22
CA SER A 128 -9.62 0.58 11.78
C SER A 128 -8.55 -0.40 11.29
N LYS A 129 -7.46 -0.58 12.05
CA LYS A 129 -6.39 -1.51 11.69
C LYS A 129 -6.83 -2.97 11.76
N ILE A 130 -7.61 -3.36 12.77
CA ILE A 130 -8.14 -4.73 12.89
C ILE A 130 -9.07 -5.03 11.73
N LEU A 131 -10.01 -4.13 11.43
CA LEU A 131 -10.94 -4.31 10.31
C LEU A 131 -10.19 -4.40 8.97
N GLY A 132 -9.26 -3.47 8.72
CA GLY A 132 -8.46 -3.47 7.49
C GLY A 132 -7.58 -4.71 7.35
N ALA A 133 -7.02 -5.23 8.45
CA ALA A 133 -6.26 -6.48 8.45
C ALA A 133 -7.15 -7.69 8.13
N ALA A 134 -8.34 -7.76 8.72
CA ALA A 134 -9.31 -8.84 8.46
C ALA A 134 -9.74 -8.89 6.99
N VAL A 135 -10.06 -7.75 6.37
CA VAL A 135 -10.45 -7.68 4.96
C VAL A 135 -9.30 -8.10 4.04
N ARG A 136 -8.08 -7.64 4.31
CA ARG A 136 -6.89 -8.04 3.51
C ARG A 136 -6.63 -9.54 3.63
N LEU A 137 -6.71 -10.10 4.83
CA LEU A 137 -6.54 -11.53 5.05
C LEU A 137 -7.64 -12.34 4.34
N PHE A 138 -8.88 -11.88 4.42
CA PHE A 138 -10.00 -12.52 3.72
C PHE A 138 -9.74 -12.61 2.21
N LEU A 139 -9.28 -11.53 1.58
CA LEU A 139 -8.98 -11.53 0.15
C LEU A 139 -7.82 -12.47 -0.22
N VAL A 140 -6.79 -12.55 0.63
CA VAL A 140 -5.71 -13.53 0.47
C VAL A 140 -6.27 -14.96 0.53
N CYS A 141 -7.11 -15.26 1.53
CA CYS A 141 -7.75 -16.57 1.64
C CYS A 141 -8.60 -16.89 0.41
N VAL A 142 -9.41 -15.95 -0.09
CA VAL A 142 -10.20 -16.15 -1.33
C VAL A 142 -9.28 -16.47 -2.52
N THR A 143 -8.18 -15.74 -2.67
CA THR A 143 -7.23 -15.97 -3.77
C THR A 143 -6.57 -17.35 -3.66
N LEU A 144 -6.10 -17.73 -2.47
CA LEU A 144 -5.53 -19.05 -2.22
C LEU A 144 -6.57 -20.17 -2.35
N GLN A 145 -7.85 -19.88 -2.07
CA GLN A 145 -8.92 -20.85 -2.25
C GLN A 145 -9.02 -21.24 -3.72
N LEU A 146 -9.17 -20.26 -4.60
CA LEU A 146 -9.30 -20.48 -6.04
C LEU A 146 -8.06 -21.13 -6.66
N MET A 147 -6.86 -20.76 -6.18
CA MET A 147 -5.59 -21.17 -6.80
C MET A 147 -5.04 -22.49 -6.26
N ILE A 148 -5.35 -22.87 -5.02
CA ILE A 148 -4.72 -23.99 -4.33
C ILE A 148 -5.76 -24.92 -3.69
N PHE A 149 -6.57 -24.40 -2.76
CA PHE A 149 -7.38 -25.27 -1.90
C PHE A 149 -8.54 -25.91 -2.63
N GLU A 150 -9.24 -25.18 -3.49
CA GLU A 150 -10.35 -25.71 -4.29
C GLU A 150 -9.87 -26.78 -5.30
N PRO A 151 -8.79 -26.58 -6.10
CA PRO A 151 -8.20 -27.65 -6.91
C PRO A 151 -7.77 -28.90 -6.11
N LEU A 152 -7.42 -28.72 -4.83
CA LEU A 152 -7.06 -29.81 -3.92
C LEU A 152 -8.26 -30.35 -3.12
N HIS A 153 -9.48 -29.88 -3.38
CA HIS A 153 -10.72 -30.26 -2.68
C HIS A 153 -10.67 -30.01 -1.16
N LEU A 154 -9.96 -28.97 -0.74
CA LEU A 154 -9.82 -28.57 0.66
C LEU A 154 -10.79 -27.43 1.03
N PRO A 155 -11.39 -27.46 2.23
CA PRO A 155 -12.39 -26.48 2.63
C PRO A 155 -11.77 -25.12 2.98
N PHE A 156 -12.56 -24.05 2.79
CA PHE A 156 -12.13 -22.67 3.06
C PHE A 156 -11.66 -22.45 4.52
N ILE A 157 -12.28 -23.13 5.50
CA ILE A 157 -11.87 -23.02 6.91
C ILE A 157 -10.42 -23.47 7.11
N LEU A 158 -9.99 -24.54 6.42
CA LEU A 158 -8.61 -25.03 6.52
C LEU A 158 -7.62 -24.01 5.95
N ASN A 159 -7.97 -23.36 4.85
CA ASN A 159 -7.21 -22.27 4.25
C ASN A 159 -7.04 -21.09 5.22
N VAL A 160 -8.12 -20.67 5.88
CA VAL A 160 -8.07 -19.58 6.88
C VAL A 160 -7.14 -19.95 8.04
N ILE A 161 -7.26 -21.16 8.60
CA ILE A 161 -6.43 -21.61 9.72
C ILE A 161 -4.95 -21.62 9.33
N ILE A 162 -4.61 -22.19 8.17
CA ILE A 162 -3.23 -22.25 7.67
C ILE A 162 -2.68 -20.84 7.41
N SER A 163 -3.46 -19.98 6.76
CA SER A 163 -3.06 -18.61 6.45
C SER A 163 -2.80 -17.81 7.73
N VAL A 164 -3.68 -17.90 8.73
CA VAL A 164 -3.47 -17.26 10.04
C VAL A 164 -2.24 -17.83 10.74
N ALA A 165 -2.05 -19.15 10.74
CA ALA A 165 -0.87 -19.78 11.35
C ALA A 165 0.44 -19.28 10.72
N ILE A 166 0.51 -19.19 9.39
CA ILE A 166 1.67 -18.63 8.67
C ILE A 166 1.89 -17.18 9.07
N VAL A 167 0.83 -16.36 9.08
CA VAL A 167 0.91 -14.95 9.49
C VAL A 167 1.46 -14.81 10.90
N LEU A 168 0.95 -15.59 11.86
CA LEU A 168 1.42 -15.57 13.24
C LEU A 168 2.90 -15.96 13.33
N LEU A 169 3.32 -17.01 12.63
CA LEU A 169 4.71 -17.49 12.67
C LEU A 169 5.73 -16.41 12.28
N TYR A 170 5.46 -15.61 11.26
CA TYR A 170 6.41 -14.57 10.83
C TYR A 170 6.19 -13.20 11.50
N THR A 171 5.03 -12.96 12.13
CA THR A 171 4.73 -11.65 12.77
C THR A 171 5.52 -11.44 14.07
N PHE A 172 6.00 -12.49 14.72
CA PHE A 172 6.66 -12.39 16.04
C PHE A 172 8.04 -11.69 16.08
N ARG A 173 8.61 -11.23 14.96
CA ARG A 173 9.95 -10.62 14.95
C ARG A 173 10.11 -9.51 13.90
N GLY A 174 10.28 -8.28 14.35
CA GLY A 174 10.77 -7.17 13.52
C GLY A 174 10.26 -5.80 13.96
N GLY A 175 11.18 -4.88 14.27
CA GLY A 175 10.84 -3.47 14.47
C GLY A 175 10.67 -2.69 13.15
N VAL A 176 10.42 -1.38 13.24
CA VAL A 176 10.18 -0.48 12.08
C VAL A 176 11.25 -0.62 10.98
N LYS A 177 12.52 -0.83 11.35
CA LYS A 177 13.59 -1.08 10.38
C LYS A 177 13.34 -2.34 9.54
N SER A 178 12.95 -3.45 10.15
CA SER A 178 12.64 -4.68 9.42
C SER A 178 11.47 -4.46 8.46
N VAL A 179 10.42 -3.81 8.95
CA VAL A 179 9.20 -3.49 8.19
C VAL A 179 9.53 -2.70 6.92
N ILE A 180 10.34 -1.64 7.02
CA ILE A 180 10.73 -0.81 5.87
C ILE A 180 11.43 -1.65 4.79
N TRP A 181 12.35 -2.53 5.18
CA TRP A 181 13.06 -3.38 4.22
C TRP A 181 12.15 -4.43 3.58
N THR A 182 11.30 -5.08 4.38
CA THR A 182 10.31 -6.03 3.84
C THR A 182 9.30 -5.35 2.91
N ASP A 183 8.87 -4.13 3.21
CA ASP A 183 7.97 -3.36 2.34
C ASP A 183 8.66 -2.88 1.07
N THR A 184 9.96 -2.56 1.14
CA THR A 184 10.75 -2.25 -0.05
C THR A 184 10.78 -3.46 -0.99
N LEU A 185 11.09 -4.64 -0.46
CA LEU A 185 11.07 -5.89 -1.25
C LEU A 185 9.68 -6.16 -1.82
N LYS A 186 8.63 -6.09 -0.99
CA LYS A 186 7.24 -6.26 -1.41
C LYS A 186 6.85 -5.30 -2.54
N THR A 187 7.26 -4.03 -2.44
CA THR A 187 6.99 -3.01 -3.46
C THR A 187 7.68 -3.36 -4.78
N VAL A 188 8.97 -3.73 -4.73
CA VAL A 188 9.72 -4.12 -5.93
C VAL A 188 9.08 -5.34 -6.58
N CYS A 189 8.74 -6.38 -5.79
CA CYS A 189 8.06 -7.57 -6.30
C CYS A 189 6.71 -7.23 -6.95
N MET A 190 5.91 -6.33 -6.35
CA MET A 190 4.64 -5.88 -6.90
C MET A 190 4.80 -5.11 -8.22
N ILE A 191 5.79 -4.22 -8.33
CA ILE A 191 6.06 -3.49 -9.58
C ILE A 191 6.56 -4.44 -10.67
N VAL A 192 7.39 -5.42 -10.33
CA VAL A 192 7.83 -6.44 -11.29
C VAL A 192 6.64 -7.32 -11.71
N SER A 193 5.78 -7.74 -10.77
CA SER A 193 4.65 -8.62 -11.09
C SER A 193 3.64 -7.96 -12.02
N ILE A 194 3.36 -6.67 -11.84
CA ILE A 194 2.44 -5.95 -12.72
C ILE A 194 3.00 -5.75 -14.12
N VAL A 195 4.29 -5.42 -14.24
CA VAL A 195 4.96 -5.30 -15.55
C VAL A 195 4.96 -6.65 -16.27
N LEU A 196 5.28 -7.74 -15.56
CA LEU A 196 5.25 -9.09 -16.13
C LEU A 196 3.84 -9.50 -16.55
N ALA A 197 2.81 -9.15 -15.77
CA ALA A 197 1.42 -9.44 -16.12
C ALA A 197 1.02 -8.74 -17.43
N ILE A 198 1.33 -7.44 -17.57
CA ILE A 198 1.09 -6.69 -18.81
C ILE A 198 1.83 -7.33 -20.00
N VAL A 199 3.11 -7.72 -19.81
CA VAL A 199 3.91 -8.35 -20.87
C VAL A 199 3.33 -9.71 -21.30
N PHE A 200 2.89 -10.54 -20.35
CA PHE A 200 2.31 -11.85 -20.68
C PHE A 200 0.94 -11.71 -21.36
N ILE A 201 0.08 -10.81 -20.88
CA ILE A 201 -1.20 -10.51 -21.53
C ILE A 201 -0.96 -9.99 -22.95
N ALA A 202 -0.03 -9.05 -23.12
CA ALA A 202 0.31 -8.52 -24.44
C ALA A 202 0.79 -9.61 -25.40
N LYS A 203 1.64 -10.52 -24.92
CA LYS A 203 2.14 -11.65 -25.72
C LYS A 203 1.01 -12.60 -26.12
N ASP A 204 0.11 -12.93 -25.21
CA ASP A 204 -1.03 -13.81 -25.48
C ASP A 204 -2.03 -13.18 -26.46
N LEU A 205 -2.13 -11.85 -26.47
CA LEU A 205 -2.88 -11.07 -27.45
C LEU A 205 -2.13 -10.84 -28.77
N GLY A 206 -0.88 -11.30 -28.90
CA GLY A 206 -0.05 -11.07 -30.08
C GLY A 206 0.38 -9.61 -30.28
N LEU A 207 0.33 -8.79 -29.22
CA LEU A 207 0.65 -7.37 -29.25
C LEU A 207 2.13 -7.11 -28.91
N GLY A 208 2.78 -6.28 -29.73
CA GLY A 208 4.03 -5.62 -29.34
C GLY A 208 3.77 -4.44 -28.40
N LEU A 209 4.84 -3.79 -27.91
CA LEU A 209 4.73 -2.63 -27.00
C LEU A 209 3.89 -1.48 -27.58
N SER A 210 4.06 -1.17 -28.87
CA SER A 210 3.24 -0.15 -29.55
C SER A 210 1.77 -0.58 -29.64
N GLY A 211 1.53 -1.86 -29.87
CA GLY A 211 0.19 -2.46 -29.90
C GLY A 211 -0.53 -2.29 -28.57
N VAL A 212 0.13 -2.58 -27.45
CA VAL A 212 -0.44 -2.40 -26.10
C VAL A 212 -0.85 -0.94 -25.88
N VAL A 213 0.03 0.01 -26.17
CA VAL A 213 -0.25 1.44 -25.99
C VAL A 213 -1.42 1.88 -26.87
N GLN A 214 -1.48 1.41 -28.11
CA GLN A 214 -2.57 1.73 -29.03
C GLN A 214 -3.89 1.13 -28.55
N THR A 215 -3.90 -0.15 -28.15
CA THR A 215 -5.09 -0.83 -27.63
C THR A 215 -5.65 -0.15 -26.40
N VAL A 216 -4.79 0.23 -25.45
CA VAL A 216 -5.23 1.01 -24.29
C VAL A 216 -5.78 2.35 -24.76
N ARG A 217 -5.03 3.14 -25.53
CA ARG A 217 -5.45 4.48 -25.95
C ARG A 217 -6.79 4.51 -26.71
N GLU A 218 -7.06 3.52 -27.55
CA GLU A 218 -8.29 3.42 -28.35
C GLU A 218 -9.46 2.80 -27.57
N SER A 219 -9.21 2.22 -26.40
CA SER A 219 -10.24 1.66 -25.55
C SER A 219 -11.23 2.72 -25.07
N ALA A 220 -12.52 2.38 -25.10
CA ALA A 220 -13.58 3.18 -24.48
C ALA A 220 -13.35 3.40 -22.97
N TYR A 221 -12.58 2.52 -22.33
CA TYR A 221 -12.23 2.61 -20.91
C TYR A 221 -11.06 3.55 -20.59
N SER A 222 -10.46 4.21 -21.58
CA SER A 222 -9.30 5.09 -21.35
C SER A 222 -9.65 6.52 -20.94
N LYS A 223 -10.94 6.84 -20.79
CA LYS A 223 -11.37 8.13 -20.24
C LYS A 223 -10.89 8.25 -18.79
N MET A 224 -10.02 9.23 -18.52
CA MET A 224 -9.51 9.51 -17.17
C MET A 224 -10.25 10.66 -16.48
N PHE A 225 -10.74 11.63 -17.24
CA PHE A 225 -11.27 12.87 -16.70
C PHE A 225 -12.77 13.00 -16.95
N PHE A 226 -13.52 13.28 -15.89
CA PHE A 226 -14.98 13.39 -15.91
C PHE A 226 -15.39 14.75 -15.33
N PHE A 227 -15.66 15.72 -16.21
CA PHE A 227 -16.10 17.07 -15.83
C PHE A 227 -17.57 17.34 -16.15
N ASP A 228 -18.22 16.44 -16.89
CA ASP A 228 -19.48 16.73 -17.58
C ASP A 228 -20.72 16.60 -16.67
N ASP A 229 -20.68 15.69 -15.69
CA ASP A 229 -21.81 15.42 -14.78
C ASP A 229 -21.35 15.40 -13.32
N VAL A 230 -21.86 16.36 -12.53
CA VAL A 230 -21.57 16.48 -11.10
C VAL A 230 -22.06 15.28 -10.32
N ASN A 231 -23.11 14.59 -10.77
CA ASN A 231 -23.66 13.42 -10.09
C ASN A 231 -22.91 12.13 -10.40
N HIS A 232 -22.07 12.12 -11.44
CA HIS A 232 -21.26 10.96 -11.79
C HIS A 232 -20.34 10.56 -10.63
N PRO A 233 -20.20 9.26 -10.32
CA PRO A 233 -19.31 8.78 -9.26
C PRO A 233 -17.86 9.24 -9.46
N GLU A 234 -17.40 9.25 -10.71
CA GLU A 234 -16.06 9.70 -11.09
C GLU A 234 -15.94 11.21 -11.32
N TYR A 235 -16.91 12.05 -10.94
CA TYR A 235 -16.77 13.50 -11.17
C TYR A 235 -15.45 14.05 -10.59
N PHE A 236 -14.70 14.79 -11.41
CA PHE A 236 -13.31 15.17 -11.13
C PHE A 236 -13.12 15.74 -9.73
N TRP A 237 -13.89 16.77 -9.36
CA TRP A 237 -13.71 17.43 -8.07
C TRP A 237 -14.08 16.54 -6.88
N LYS A 238 -15.04 15.62 -7.04
CA LYS A 238 -15.36 14.63 -6.00
C LYS A 238 -14.18 13.68 -5.79
N GLN A 239 -13.66 13.08 -6.87
CA GLN A 239 -12.56 12.12 -6.80
C GLN A 239 -11.24 12.76 -6.38
N PHE A 240 -10.92 13.92 -6.94
CA PHE A 240 -9.70 14.65 -6.61
C PHE A 240 -9.67 15.05 -5.13
N LEU A 241 -10.73 15.68 -4.62
CA LEU A 241 -10.80 16.05 -3.20
C LEU A 241 -10.84 14.82 -2.29
N ALA A 242 -11.58 13.77 -2.66
CA ALA A 242 -11.56 12.51 -1.95
C ALA A 242 -10.13 11.98 -1.84
N GLY A 243 -9.36 11.98 -2.94
CA GLY A 243 -7.94 11.62 -2.95
C GLY A 243 -7.12 12.40 -1.93
N VAL A 244 -7.22 13.74 -1.95
CA VAL A 244 -6.49 14.61 -0.99
C VAL A 244 -6.76 14.20 0.46
N PHE A 245 -8.03 14.06 0.84
CA PHE A 245 -8.40 13.72 2.22
C PHE A 245 -8.08 12.27 2.57
N THR A 246 -8.24 11.34 1.64
CA THR A 246 -7.93 9.93 1.85
C THR A 246 -6.46 9.73 2.18
N VAL A 247 -5.52 10.32 1.44
CA VAL A 247 -4.09 10.14 1.74
C VAL A 247 -3.68 10.85 3.04
N ILE A 248 -4.29 12.00 3.35
CA ILE A 248 -4.07 12.67 4.64
C ILE A 248 -4.48 11.75 5.79
N ALA A 249 -5.66 11.12 5.70
CA ALA A 249 -6.13 10.18 6.70
C ALA A 249 -5.25 8.91 6.76
N MET A 250 -4.98 8.29 5.61
CA MET A 250 -4.29 7.00 5.53
C MET A 250 -2.78 7.07 5.76
N THR A 251 -2.14 8.22 5.50
CA THR A 251 -0.69 8.39 5.65
C THR A 251 -0.33 9.40 6.72
N GLY A 252 -0.97 10.57 6.72
CA GLY A 252 -0.60 11.68 7.63
C GLY A 252 -1.14 11.50 9.04
N LEU A 253 -2.31 10.88 9.19
CA LEU A 253 -3.00 10.68 10.47
C LEU A 253 -3.06 9.21 10.89
N ASP A 254 -2.45 8.31 10.12
CA ASP A 254 -2.31 6.90 10.47
C ASP A 254 -0.97 6.67 11.16
N GLN A 255 -1.02 6.17 12.40
CA GLN A 255 0.20 5.96 13.21
C GLN A 255 1.23 5.09 12.50
N ASP A 256 0.83 4.00 11.84
CA ASP A 256 1.77 3.06 11.23
C ASP A 256 2.45 3.68 9.99
N MET A 257 1.69 4.38 9.13
CA MET A 257 2.26 5.06 7.96
C MET A 257 3.10 6.28 8.35
N MET A 258 2.61 7.13 9.26
CA MET A 258 3.32 8.33 9.67
C MET A 258 4.60 8.00 10.45
N GLN A 259 4.59 6.97 11.30
CA GLN A 259 5.78 6.52 12.04
C GLN A 259 6.92 6.08 11.11
N ARG A 260 6.59 5.42 9.99
CA ARG A 260 7.58 5.09 8.93
C ARG A 260 8.15 6.36 8.31
N THR A 261 7.31 7.33 8.01
CA THR A 261 7.74 8.63 7.48
C THR A 261 8.70 9.34 8.45
N LEU A 262 8.38 9.35 9.75
CA LEU A 262 9.17 9.97 10.82
C LEU A 262 10.45 9.18 11.19
N SER A 263 10.64 7.97 10.66
CA SER A 263 11.87 7.17 10.82
C SER A 263 13.05 7.69 9.98
N SER A 264 12.82 8.70 9.14
CA SER A 264 13.88 9.38 8.40
C SER A 264 14.75 10.24 9.33
N ARG A 265 15.96 10.59 8.89
CA ARG A 265 16.96 11.31 9.71
C ARG A 265 16.48 12.67 10.20
N ASN A 266 15.70 13.37 9.39
CA ASN A 266 15.23 14.73 9.66
C ASN A 266 13.96 15.02 8.84
N ALA A 267 13.29 16.13 9.15
CA ALA A 267 12.07 16.53 8.48
C ALA A 267 12.23 16.72 6.95
N LYS A 268 13.40 17.21 6.49
CA LYS A 268 13.65 17.38 5.04
C LYS A 268 13.75 16.03 4.32
N ASP A 269 14.37 15.04 4.95
CA ASP A 269 14.43 13.68 4.42
C ASP A 269 13.05 13.02 4.41
N SER A 270 12.22 13.25 5.44
CA SER A 270 10.83 12.80 5.42
C SER A 270 9.99 13.47 4.32
N GLN A 271 10.19 14.78 4.11
CA GLN A 271 9.57 15.52 3.01
C GLN A 271 9.95 14.93 1.65
N LYS A 272 11.25 14.69 1.42
CA LYS A 272 11.72 14.04 0.19
C LYS A 272 11.09 12.67 0.00
N ASN A 273 10.97 11.87 1.07
CA ASN A 273 10.33 10.57 0.99
C ASN A 273 8.87 10.71 0.51
N LEU A 274 8.08 11.59 1.13
CA LEU A 274 6.65 11.72 0.87
C LEU A 274 6.39 12.20 -0.55
N ILE A 275 7.13 13.22 -1.00
CA ILE A 275 7.00 13.77 -2.35
C ILE A 275 7.41 12.74 -3.38
N THR A 276 8.52 12.02 -3.15
CA THR A 276 9.00 10.99 -4.08
C THR A 276 8.03 9.82 -4.14
N SER A 277 7.51 9.34 -3.02
CA SER A 277 6.50 8.28 -2.98
C SER A 277 5.22 8.69 -3.70
N GLY A 278 4.72 9.90 -3.44
CA GLY A 278 3.53 10.41 -4.10
C GLY A 278 3.70 10.48 -5.63
N LEU A 279 4.85 10.95 -6.11
CA LEU A 279 5.16 10.98 -7.54
C LEU A 279 5.28 9.57 -8.14
N LEU A 280 5.96 8.65 -7.45
CA LEU A 280 6.18 7.29 -7.95
C LEU A 280 4.92 6.42 -7.91
N GLN A 281 3.94 6.72 -7.06
CA GLN A 281 2.66 6.03 -7.06
C GLN A 281 1.84 6.30 -8.32
N ILE A 282 1.96 7.48 -8.94
CA ILE A 282 1.22 7.85 -10.17
C ILE A 282 1.43 6.82 -11.30
N PRO A 283 2.68 6.55 -11.76
CA PRO A 283 2.90 5.58 -12.82
C PRO A 283 2.57 4.15 -12.37
N VAL A 284 2.77 3.80 -11.09
CA VAL A 284 2.44 2.45 -10.60
C VAL A 284 0.94 2.18 -10.65
N ILE A 285 0.11 3.14 -10.22
CA ILE A 285 -1.35 2.99 -10.27
C ILE A 285 -1.85 3.07 -11.72
N PHE A 286 -1.22 3.90 -12.56
CA PHE A 286 -1.54 3.92 -13.98
C PHE A 286 -1.31 2.54 -14.63
N LEU A 287 -0.21 1.85 -14.29
CA LEU A 287 0.01 0.47 -14.75
C LEU A 287 -1.08 -0.50 -14.26
N PHE A 288 -1.64 -0.32 -13.06
CA PHE A 288 -2.80 -1.10 -12.59
C PHE A 288 -4.06 -0.84 -13.40
N LEU A 289 -4.28 0.39 -13.84
CA LEU A 289 -5.45 0.71 -14.66
C LEU A 289 -5.31 0.22 -16.11
N CYS A 290 -4.08 0.07 -16.60
CA CYS A 290 -3.80 -0.48 -17.93
C CYS A 290 -3.89 -2.00 -18.01
N LEU A 291 -3.87 -2.71 -16.87
CA LEU A 291 -3.96 -4.17 -16.79
C LEU A 291 -5.39 -4.65 -17.09
#